data_AF-A0AAR2JY80-F1
#
_entry.id   AF-A0AAR2JY80-F1
#
_cell.length_a   1.000
_cell.length_b   1.000
_cell.length_c   1.000
_cell.angle_alpha   90.00
_cell.angle_beta   90.00
_cell.angle_gamma   90.00
#
_symmetry.space_group_name_H-M   'P 1'
#
loop_
_entity.id
_entity.type
_entity.pdbx_description
1 polymer ?
#
loop_
_entity_poly.entity_id
_entity_poly.type
_entity_poly.pdbx_seq_one_letter_code
_entity_poly.pdbx_strand_id
1 'polypeptide(L)'
;SKWVFSCRMLALLLLRADWLTSGLYSHRFYSKVSAFHNGMYNELATALANPLVAFTLIKRLQSEWPNLVYSYEAEENLQALRVGYKQLESSLPKLEDLQGAAQGLMRLQDVYALQVEGLVRGHFQRVSNGNTVDIYKPPVSTPLSGDDCFLVGKVAYDVEDYYHSVQWLEEAVRLFRGMSWSPEHEGTLEDALDHLAFSHFKAGNISSALSLSLELLRRDPSNKRVLQNVEKYEKLLVARPSLSSGSVLKRPSSTYLRTRNAYERLCQTQGSQPKLYENPSLFCDYFTNGSPGLLLQPMKRELVSLQPYVVLFHDFVTAAEAQNIRDCALPGLRRSVVASGVNQTTVDYRISKSAWLKDSAHPTIIKVDQRITLLTGLNVQLPYGEHLQVVNYGIGGHYEPHFDHATSTSSPLYRLSSGNRMATFMIYLSSVEAGGSTAFIYANFSVPVVENSALFWWNLHRNGQGNGDTLHAGCPVLIGDKWVANKWVHEYGQEFQRRCSPDPEE
;
A
#
# COMPACT_ATOMS: atom_id res chain seq x y z
N SER A 1 -6.90 0.59 -12.99
CA SER A 1 -7.87 0.02 -12.02
C SER A 1 -9.30 0.40 -12.42
N LYS A 2 -10.34 -0.31 -11.97
CA LYS A 2 -11.77 0.02 -12.26
C LYS A 2 -12.12 1.50 -12.03
N TRP A 3 -11.49 2.14 -11.04
CA TRP A 3 -11.68 3.55 -10.67
C TRP A 3 -11.30 4.56 -11.76
N VAL A 4 -10.25 4.27 -12.54
CA VAL A 4 -9.79 5.14 -13.65
C VAL A 4 -10.90 5.28 -14.69
N PHE A 5 -11.61 4.18 -14.98
CA PHE A 5 -12.72 4.16 -15.91
C PHE A 5 -13.92 4.94 -15.35
N SER A 6 -14.29 4.71 -14.08
CA SER A 6 -15.37 5.46 -13.42
C SER A 6 -15.09 6.96 -13.37
N CYS A 7 -13.83 7.38 -13.13
CA CYS A 7 -13.43 8.79 -13.15
C CYS A 7 -13.49 9.39 -14.56
N ARG A 8 -13.03 8.69 -15.59
CA ARG A 8 -13.18 9.15 -16.99
C ARG A 8 -14.65 9.30 -17.39
N MET A 9 -15.48 8.35 -16.98
CA MET A 9 -16.92 8.39 -17.26
C MET A 9 -17.61 9.52 -16.48
N LEU A 10 -17.16 9.79 -15.25
CA LEU A 10 -17.58 10.94 -14.44
C LEU A 10 -17.21 12.26 -15.12
N ALA A 11 -15.98 12.41 -15.60
CA ALA A 11 -15.55 13.60 -16.34
C ALA A 11 -16.43 13.83 -17.57
N LEU A 12 -16.74 12.78 -18.31
CA LEU A 12 -17.62 12.85 -19.47
C LEU A 12 -19.07 13.20 -19.10
N LEU A 13 -19.57 12.69 -17.97
CA LEU A 13 -20.89 13.05 -17.43
C LEU A 13 -20.94 14.53 -16.99
N LEU A 14 -19.87 15.02 -16.37
CA LEU A 14 -19.73 16.41 -15.94
C LEU A 14 -19.48 17.37 -17.11
N LEU A 15 -18.72 16.96 -18.13
CA LEU A 15 -18.47 17.73 -19.36
C LEU A 15 -19.70 17.85 -20.25
N ARG A 16 -20.60 16.86 -20.23
CA ARG A 16 -21.90 16.94 -20.92
C ARG A 16 -22.92 17.83 -20.19
N ALA A 17 -22.63 18.19 -18.94
CA ALA A 17 -23.44 19.07 -18.12
C ALA A 17 -22.84 20.48 -18.11
N ASP A 18 -22.90 21.18 -19.25
CA ASP A 18 -22.46 22.59 -19.43
C ASP A 18 -23.14 23.60 -18.47
N TRP A 19 -24.06 23.15 -17.61
CA TRP A 19 -24.98 23.97 -16.81
C TRP A 19 -24.78 23.85 -15.28
N LEU A 20 -23.78 23.09 -14.80
CA LEU A 20 -23.45 22.96 -13.36
C LEU A 20 -22.89 24.26 -12.71
N THR A 21 -22.84 25.36 -13.47
CA THR A 21 -22.23 26.64 -13.09
C THR A 21 -23.15 27.57 -12.29
N SER A 22 -24.43 27.21 -12.08
CA SER A 22 -25.40 28.10 -11.39
C SER A 22 -25.40 27.99 -9.86
N GLY A 23 -24.90 26.89 -9.28
CA GLY A 23 -24.79 26.69 -7.83
C GLY A 23 -23.34 26.70 -7.34
N LEU A 24 -23.06 27.42 -6.23
CA LEU A 24 -21.70 27.58 -5.69
C LEU A 24 -21.02 26.23 -5.38
N TYR A 25 -21.79 25.27 -4.87
CA TYR A 25 -21.35 23.92 -4.50
C TYR A 25 -21.03 23.07 -5.75
N SER A 26 -21.93 23.06 -6.73
CA SER A 26 -21.76 22.38 -8.02
C SER A 26 -20.56 22.89 -8.80
N HIS A 27 -20.34 24.21 -8.81
CA HIS A 27 -19.20 24.84 -9.47
C HIS A 27 -17.87 24.47 -8.80
N ARG A 28 -17.80 24.43 -7.46
CA ARG A 28 -16.59 24.03 -6.71
C ARG A 28 -16.25 22.56 -6.91
N PHE A 29 -17.23 21.67 -6.81
CA PHE A 29 -17.05 20.25 -7.09
C PHE A 29 -16.54 20.03 -8.53
N TYR A 30 -17.21 20.65 -9.52
CA TYR A 30 -16.82 20.60 -10.91
C TYR A 30 -15.39 21.13 -11.14
N SER A 31 -15.05 22.30 -10.57
CA SER A 31 -13.72 22.89 -10.71
C SER A 31 -12.63 21.98 -10.16
N LYS A 32 -12.87 21.34 -9.00
CA LYS A 32 -11.91 20.41 -8.40
C LYS A 32 -11.78 19.11 -9.21
N VAL A 33 -12.87 18.56 -9.77
CA VAL A 33 -12.81 17.37 -10.64
C VAL A 33 -12.21 17.68 -12.01
N SER A 34 -12.54 18.84 -12.59
CA SER A 34 -11.97 19.31 -13.85
C SER A 34 -10.48 19.59 -13.74
N ALA A 35 -10.00 20.14 -12.61
CA ALA A 35 -8.57 20.30 -12.32
C ALA A 35 -7.82 18.95 -12.30
N PHE A 36 -8.45 17.89 -11.77
CA PHE A 36 -7.90 16.53 -11.83
C PHE A 36 -7.83 15.97 -13.27
N HIS A 37 -8.69 16.42 -14.18
CA HIS A 37 -8.76 15.94 -15.55
C HIS A 37 -7.95 16.77 -16.58
N ASN A 38 -7.85 18.09 -16.39
CA ASN A 38 -7.34 19.02 -17.40
C ASN A 38 -5.98 19.65 -17.09
N GLY A 39 -5.42 19.53 -15.87
CA GLY A 39 -4.36 20.46 -15.45
C GLY A 39 -3.12 19.93 -14.73
N MET A 40 -3.11 18.72 -14.15
CA MET A 40 -2.01 18.33 -13.24
C MET A 40 -1.25 17.06 -13.62
N TYR A 41 -1.82 16.18 -14.46
CA TYR A 41 -1.17 14.95 -14.87
C TYR A 41 -1.53 14.66 -16.32
N ASN A 42 -0.53 14.58 -17.21
CA ASN A 42 -0.74 14.23 -18.62
C ASN A 42 -1.40 12.84 -18.79
N GLU A 43 -1.35 11.99 -17.75
CA GLU A 43 -2.09 10.72 -17.65
C GLU A 43 -2.70 10.51 -16.24
N LEU A 44 -4.00 10.21 -16.17
CA LEU A 44 -4.75 9.91 -14.92
C LEU A 44 -4.16 8.74 -14.10
N ALA A 45 -3.41 7.84 -14.74
CA ALA A 45 -2.70 6.75 -14.08
C ALA A 45 -1.55 7.27 -13.18
N THR A 46 -0.83 8.30 -13.64
CA THR A 46 0.23 8.99 -12.88
C THR A 46 -0.33 9.77 -11.69
N ALA A 47 -1.53 10.33 -11.81
CA ALA A 47 -2.19 11.00 -10.69
C ALA A 47 -2.52 10.03 -9.54
N LEU A 48 -3.03 8.85 -9.88
CA LEU A 48 -3.40 7.81 -8.91
C LEU A 48 -2.21 7.07 -8.31
N ALA A 49 -1.02 7.23 -8.87
CA ALA A 49 0.22 6.73 -8.30
C ALA A 49 0.60 7.48 -7.01
N ASN A 50 0.06 8.68 -6.79
CA ASN A 50 0.23 9.44 -5.55
C ASN A 50 -0.88 9.03 -4.53
N PRO A 51 -0.52 8.52 -3.35
CA PRO A 51 -1.47 8.01 -2.37
C PRO A 51 -2.39 9.10 -1.80
N LEU A 52 -1.94 10.36 -1.73
CA LEU A 52 -2.73 11.50 -1.24
C LEU A 52 -3.81 11.90 -2.26
N VAL A 53 -3.44 11.93 -3.54
CA VAL A 53 -4.37 12.18 -4.64
C VAL A 53 -5.41 11.06 -4.72
N ALA A 54 -4.95 9.82 -4.60
CA ALA A 54 -5.84 8.68 -4.71
C ALA A 54 -6.80 8.60 -3.49
N PHE A 55 -6.34 8.91 -2.27
CA PHE A 55 -7.19 9.04 -1.09
C PHE A 55 -8.26 10.14 -1.27
N THR A 56 -7.86 11.36 -1.65
CA THR A 56 -8.80 12.49 -1.83
C THR A 56 -9.81 12.22 -2.93
N LEU A 57 -9.43 11.50 -3.99
CA LEU A 57 -10.36 11.08 -5.03
C LEU A 57 -11.35 10.01 -4.54
N ILE A 58 -10.89 9.00 -3.80
CA ILE A 58 -11.76 7.97 -3.21
C ILE A 58 -12.78 8.63 -2.27
N LYS A 59 -12.32 9.52 -1.39
CA LYS A 59 -13.16 10.30 -0.49
C LYS A 59 -14.22 11.08 -1.27
N ARG A 60 -13.80 11.84 -2.30
CA ARG A 60 -14.72 12.64 -3.10
C ARG A 60 -15.83 11.80 -3.76
N LEU A 61 -15.46 10.67 -4.33
CA LEU A 61 -16.42 9.80 -5.01
C LEU A 61 -17.38 9.09 -4.03
N GLN A 62 -16.94 8.82 -2.81
CA GLN A 62 -17.71 8.07 -1.82
C GLN A 62 -18.56 8.95 -0.90
N SER A 63 -18.01 10.09 -0.47
CA SER A 63 -18.62 11.00 0.51
C SER A 63 -19.26 12.23 -0.15
N GLU A 64 -18.52 12.94 -1.01
CA GLU A 64 -18.96 14.26 -1.51
C GLU A 64 -19.97 14.12 -2.66
N TRP A 65 -19.82 13.10 -3.51
CA TRP A 65 -20.65 12.92 -4.70
C TRP A 65 -22.11 12.56 -4.40
N PRO A 66 -22.43 11.64 -3.47
CA PRO A 66 -23.82 11.41 -3.07
C PRO A 66 -24.48 12.68 -2.53
N ASN A 67 -23.76 13.47 -1.73
CA ASN A 67 -24.28 14.73 -1.19
C ASN A 67 -24.65 15.70 -2.31
N LEU A 68 -23.86 15.78 -3.39
CA LEU A 68 -24.20 16.57 -4.58
C LEU A 68 -25.45 16.02 -5.29
N VAL A 69 -25.47 14.71 -5.60
CA VAL A 69 -26.55 14.04 -6.35
C VAL A 69 -27.90 14.08 -5.62
N TYR A 70 -27.89 14.15 -4.29
CA TYR A 70 -29.09 14.16 -3.45
C TYR A 70 -29.37 15.52 -2.78
N SER A 71 -28.58 16.56 -3.06
CA SER A 71 -28.84 17.91 -2.56
C SER A 71 -30.14 18.50 -3.12
N TYR A 72 -30.81 19.34 -2.31
CA TYR A 72 -32.03 20.07 -2.69
C TYR A 72 -31.75 21.32 -3.55
N GLU A 73 -30.47 21.71 -3.72
CA GLU A 73 -30.04 22.97 -4.35
C GLU A 73 -29.85 22.89 -5.87
N ALA A 74 -30.20 21.77 -6.51
CA ALA A 74 -30.07 21.63 -7.96
C ALA A 74 -31.40 21.18 -8.61
N GLU A 75 -31.77 21.86 -9.69
CA GLU A 75 -33.04 21.73 -10.43
C GLU A 75 -32.99 20.64 -11.54
N GLU A 76 -34.09 20.54 -12.31
CA GLU A 76 -34.56 19.53 -13.29
C GLU A 76 -33.55 18.68 -14.10
N ASN A 77 -32.29 19.10 -14.25
CA ASN A 77 -31.23 18.34 -14.95
C ASN A 77 -30.59 17.21 -14.11
N LEU A 78 -31.00 17.04 -12.85
CA LEU A 78 -30.55 15.99 -11.94
C LEU A 78 -30.88 14.56 -12.38
N GLN A 79 -31.87 14.36 -13.25
CA GLN A 79 -32.25 13.01 -13.65
C GLN A 79 -31.13 12.32 -14.46
N ALA A 80 -30.45 13.03 -15.36
CA ALA A 80 -29.32 12.49 -16.12
C ALA A 80 -28.11 12.18 -15.22
N LEU A 81 -27.83 13.05 -14.25
CA LEU A 81 -26.76 12.86 -13.26
C LEU A 81 -27.07 11.68 -12.32
N ARG A 82 -28.31 11.57 -11.84
CA ARG A 82 -28.79 10.46 -11.00
C ARG A 82 -28.80 9.14 -11.76
N VAL A 83 -29.22 9.13 -13.03
CA VAL A 83 -29.17 7.95 -13.89
C VAL A 83 -27.72 7.54 -14.15
N GLY A 84 -26.85 8.49 -14.48
CA GLY A 84 -25.42 8.23 -14.66
C GLY A 84 -24.75 7.71 -13.38
N TYR A 85 -25.08 8.28 -12.22
CA TYR A 85 -24.63 7.78 -10.92
C TYR A 85 -25.11 6.35 -10.67
N LYS A 86 -26.40 6.06 -10.84
CA LYS A 86 -26.95 4.70 -10.66
C LYS A 86 -26.30 3.67 -11.59
N GLN A 87 -25.96 4.07 -12.82
CA GLN A 87 -25.22 3.20 -13.75
C GLN A 87 -23.80 2.89 -13.26
N LEU A 88 -23.16 3.84 -12.58
CA LEU A 88 -21.79 3.73 -12.08
C LEU A 88 -21.69 3.22 -10.64
N GLU A 89 -22.75 3.27 -9.85
CA GLU A 89 -22.75 3.03 -8.40
C GLU A 89 -22.04 1.72 -8.01
N SER A 90 -22.32 0.63 -8.74
CA SER A 90 -21.67 -0.68 -8.52
C SER A 90 -20.14 -0.68 -8.73
N SER A 91 -19.62 0.37 -9.38
CA SER A 91 -18.23 0.58 -9.74
C SER A 91 -17.61 1.81 -9.07
N LEU A 92 -18.31 2.43 -8.09
CA LEU A 92 -17.82 3.55 -7.27
C LEU A 92 -17.27 3.07 -5.92
N PRO A 93 -16.33 3.84 -5.31
CA PRO A 93 -15.69 3.42 -4.07
C PRO A 93 -16.69 3.26 -2.94
N LYS A 94 -16.54 2.19 -2.18
CA LYS A 94 -17.33 1.92 -0.98
C LYS A 94 -16.67 2.55 0.23
N LEU A 95 -17.40 2.64 1.33
CA LEU A 95 -16.86 3.11 2.61
C LEU A 95 -15.61 2.32 3.03
N GLU A 96 -15.60 1.00 2.80
CA GLU A 96 -14.45 0.14 3.05
C GLU A 96 -13.20 0.54 2.24
N ASP A 97 -13.37 1.02 1.00
CA ASP A 97 -12.27 1.50 0.16
C ASP A 97 -11.68 2.80 0.73
N LEU A 98 -12.54 3.70 1.26
CA LEU A 98 -12.11 4.94 1.89
C LEU A 98 -11.37 4.69 3.22
N GLN A 99 -11.92 3.82 4.07
CA GLN A 99 -11.27 3.39 5.31
C GLN A 99 -9.92 2.71 5.02
N GLY A 100 -9.87 1.82 4.03
CA GLY A 100 -8.65 1.17 3.59
C GLY A 100 -7.60 2.15 3.05
N ALA A 101 -8.02 3.20 2.34
CA ALA A 101 -7.12 4.25 1.87
C ALA A 101 -6.54 5.08 3.04
N ALA A 102 -7.35 5.46 4.02
CA ALA A 102 -6.90 6.14 5.24
C ALA A 102 -5.89 5.27 6.02
N GLN A 103 -6.19 3.97 6.20
CA GLN A 103 -5.26 3.01 6.79
C GLN A 103 -3.98 2.84 5.98
N GLY A 104 -4.07 2.94 4.65
CA GLY A 104 -2.92 2.98 3.76
C GLY A 104 -1.98 4.16 4.06
N LEU A 105 -2.53 5.36 4.28
CA LEU A 105 -1.75 6.54 4.65
C LEU A 105 -1.06 6.37 6.02
N MET A 106 -1.79 5.87 7.02
CA MET A 106 -1.21 5.57 8.35
C MET A 106 -0.08 4.54 8.25
N ARG A 107 -0.22 3.52 7.40
CA ARG A 107 0.84 2.54 7.14
C ARG A 107 2.07 3.17 6.50
N LEU A 108 1.88 4.08 5.54
CA LEU A 108 3.00 4.80 4.92
C LEU A 108 3.72 5.68 5.94
N GLN A 109 2.96 6.40 6.78
CA GLN A 109 3.48 7.18 7.90
C GLN A 109 4.39 6.33 8.78
N ASP A 110 3.89 5.16 9.14
CA ASP A 110 4.56 4.22 10.02
C ASP A 110 5.83 3.60 9.41
N VAL A 111 5.72 3.01 8.23
CA VAL A 111 6.83 2.25 7.62
C VAL A 111 7.97 3.18 7.20
N TYR A 112 7.65 4.36 6.67
CA TYR A 112 8.66 5.33 6.21
C TYR A 112 9.00 6.41 7.25
N ALA A 113 8.43 6.33 8.45
CA ALA A 113 8.59 7.33 9.51
C ALA A 113 8.25 8.75 9.04
N LEU A 114 7.17 8.90 8.27
CA LEU A 114 6.79 10.18 7.68
C LEU A 114 6.19 11.12 8.72
N GLN A 115 6.46 12.41 8.56
CA GLN A 115 5.81 13.46 9.33
C GLN A 115 4.41 13.73 8.75
N VAL A 116 3.38 13.71 9.60
CA VAL A 116 2.00 14.03 9.20
C VAL A 116 1.92 15.43 8.61
N GLU A 117 2.59 16.43 9.22
CA GLU A 117 2.66 17.79 8.68
C GLU A 117 3.21 17.82 7.23
N GLY A 118 4.26 17.04 6.95
CA GLY A 118 4.81 16.89 5.61
C GLY A 118 3.77 16.32 4.64
N LEU A 119 3.13 15.21 5.02
CA LEU A 119 2.08 14.56 4.23
C LEU A 119 0.92 15.52 3.92
N VAL A 120 0.48 16.30 4.91
CA VAL A 120 -0.58 17.31 4.75
C VAL A 120 -0.19 18.39 3.74
N ARG A 121 1.08 18.74 3.65
CA ARG A 121 1.63 19.67 2.65
C ARG A 121 1.94 19.01 1.30
N GLY A 122 1.66 17.71 1.15
CA GLY A 122 1.93 16.91 -0.05
C GLY A 122 3.40 16.50 -0.21
N HIS A 123 4.21 16.55 0.86
CA HIS A 123 5.63 16.18 0.85
C HIS A 123 5.88 14.93 1.70
N PHE A 124 6.66 13.97 1.18
CA PHE A 124 6.96 12.74 1.92
C PHE A 124 8.28 12.93 2.65
N GLN A 125 8.20 13.44 3.87
CA GLN A 125 9.35 13.83 4.70
C GLN A 125 9.46 13.01 5.97
N ARG A 126 10.69 12.71 6.41
CA ARG A 126 10.95 12.11 7.73
C ARG A 126 12.01 12.88 8.50
N VAL A 127 12.07 12.67 9.81
CA VAL A 127 13.18 13.17 10.64
C VAL A 127 14.27 12.11 10.71
N SER A 128 15.49 12.49 10.35
CA SER A 128 16.69 11.66 10.49
C SER A 128 17.79 12.50 11.13
N ASN A 129 18.36 12.02 12.23
CA ASN A 129 19.40 12.73 13.01
C ASN A 129 19.03 14.19 13.37
N GLY A 130 17.75 14.44 13.68
CA GLY A 130 17.24 15.76 14.04
C GLY A 130 16.93 16.69 12.85
N ASN A 131 17.22 16.27 11.62
CA ASN A 131 16.93 17.05 10.41
C ASN A 131 15.78 16.44 9.61
N THR A 132 14.95 17.29 9.01
CA THR A 132 13.93 16.87 8.05
C THR A 132 14.60 16.50 6.73
N VAL A 133 14.31 15.30 6.23
CA VAL A 133 14.83 14.75 4.97
C VAL A 133 13.64 14.41 4.07
N ASP A 134 13.69 14.89 2.83
CA ASP A 134 12.74 14.51 1.79
C ASP A 134 13.01 13.05 1.36
N ILE A 135 12.02 12.18 1.54
CA ILE A 135 12.01 10.84 0.97
C ILE A 135 11.56 10.91 -0.50
N TYR A 136 10.52 11.71 -0.75
CA TYR A 136 10.04 11.99 -2.09
C TYR A 136 9.30 13.33 -2.10
N LYS A 137 9.54 14.13 -3.14
CA LYS A 137 8.85 15.40 -3.37
C LYS A 137 8.16 15.33 -4.73
N PRO A 138 6.82 15.22 -4.77
CA PRO A 138 6.09 15.21 -6.03
C PRO A 138 6.35 16.50 -6.83
N PRO A 139 6.45 16.45 -8.17
CA PRO A 139 6.56 17.64 -9.00
C PRO A 139 5.38 18.60 -8.80
N VAL A 140 4.21 18.04 -8.50
CA VAL A 140 2.99 18.78 -8.17
C VAL A 140 2.50 18.35 -6.81
N SER A 141 2.52 19.27 -5.84
CA SER A 141 2.01 19.01 -4.50
C SER A 141 0.48 19.15 -4.45
N THR A 142 -0.16 18.14 -3.86
CA THR A 142 -1.60 18.18 -3.55
C THR A 142 -1.75 18.19 -2.03
N PRO A 143 -1.98 19.35 -1.41
CA PRO A 143 -2.15 19.43 0.04
C PRO A 143 -3.49 18.82 0.48
N LEU A 144 -3.51 18.26 1.67
CA LEU A 144 -4.73 17.76 2.32
C LEU A 144 -5.44 18.91 3.06
N SER A 145 -6.77 18.90 3.01
CA SER A 145 -7.61 19.82 3.77
C SER A 145 -7.76 19.40 5.23
N GLY A 146 -8.30 20.27 6.08
CA GLY A 146 -8.64 19.93 7.46
C GLY A 146 -9.63 18.76 7.55
N ASP A 147 -10.58 18.71 6.61
CA ASP A 147 -11.56 17.62 6.50
C ASP A 147 -10.95 16.30 6.02
N ASP A 148 -9.91 16.35 5.18
CA ASP A 148 -9.14 15.16 4.80
C ASP A 148 -8.38 14.59 6.01
N CYS A 149 -7.74 15.47 6.78
CA CYS A 149 -7.03 15.09 8.01
C CYS A 149 -7.99 14.55 9.07
N PHE A 150 -9.16 15.20 9.22
CA PHE A 150 -10.21 14.78 10.15
C PHE A 150 -10.68 13.36 9.84
N LEU A 151 -10.94 13.06 8.57
CA LEU A 151 -11.37 11.73 8.17
C LEU A 151 -10.31 10.65 8.48
N VAL A 152 -9.03 10.89 8.17
CA VAL A 152 -7.97 9.92 8.51
C VAL A 152 -7.87 9.73 10.03
N GLY A 153 -7.90 10.83 10.79
CA GLY A 153 -7.87 10.81 12.25
C GLY A 153 -9.09 10.16 12.90
N LYS A 154 -10.26 10.27 12.27
CA LYS A 154 -11.51 9.62 12.67
C LYS A 154 -11.48 8.13 12.38
N VAL A 155 -10.97 7.70 11.22
CA VAL A 155 -10.78 6.26 10.94
C VAL A 155 -9.85 5.64 11.98
N ALA A 156 -8.75 6.33 12.35
CA ALA A 156 -7.86 5.90 13.41
C ALA A 156 -8.57 5.83 14.78
N TYR A 157 -9.38 6.84 15.10
CA TYR A 157 -10.19 6.89 16.31
C TYR A 157 -11.15 5.70 16.41
N ASP A 158 -11.87 5.41 15.33
CA ASP A 158 -12.91 4.38 15.27
C ASP A 158 -12.34 2.96 15.46
N VAL A 159 -11.06 2.75 15.13
CA VAL A 159 -10.33 1.49 15.37
C VAL A 159 -9.48 1.51 16.65
N GLU A 160 -9.69 2.51 17.52
CA GLU A 160 -8.96 2.72 18.78
C GLU A 160 -7.44 2.93 18.63
N ASP A 161 -6.98 3.34 17.45
CA ASP A 161 -5.59 3.74 17.21
C ASP A 161 -5.39 5.22 17.56
N TYR A 162 -5.31 5.48 18.86
CA TYR A 162 -5.14 6.84 19.38
C TYR A 162 -3.76 7.45 19.05
N TYR A 163 -2.77 6.63 18.68
CA TYR A 163 -1.47 7.13 18.24
C TYR A 163 -1.57 7.83 16.89
N HIS A 164 -2.23 7.23 15.90
CA HIS A 164 -2.47 7.90 14.64
C HIS A 164 -3.55 8.97 14.76
N SER A 165 -4.61 8.70 15.54
CA SER A 165 -5.73 9.63 15.70
C SER A 165 -5.29 11.00 16.21
N VAL A 166 -4.46 11.06 17.27
CA VAL A 166 -3.94 12.33 17.79
C VAL A 166 -3.19 13.11 16.71
N GLN A 167 -2.22 12.50 16.04
CA GLN A 167 -1.36 13.20 15.07
C GLN A 167 -2.17 13.77 13.88
N TRP A 168 -3.14 13.02 13.35
CA TRP A 168 -3.97 13.48 12.24
C TRP A 168 -5.02 14.51 12.66
N LEU A 169 -5.63 14.35 13.83
CA LEU A 169 -6.62 15.31 14.34
C LEU A 169 -6.00 16.62 14.80
N GLU A 170 -4.74 16.65 15.26
CA GLU A 170 -4.00 17.89 15.53
C GLU A 170 -3.87 18.74 14.26
N GLU A 171 -3.49 18.13 13.12
CA GLU A 171 -3.45 18.82 11.83
C GLU A 171 -4.84 19.24 11.35
N ALA A 172 -5.87 18.42 11.56
CA ALA A 172 -7.25 18.76 11.24
C ALA A 172 -7.71 20.02 11.98
N VAL A 173 -7.53 20.06 13.31
CA VAL A 173 -7.85 21.22 14.16
C VAL A 173 -7.04 22.45 13.74
N ARG A 174 -5.74 22.29 13.46
CA ARG A 174 -4.87 23.38 13.01
C ARG A 174 -5.40 24.01 11.72
N LEU A 175 -5.80 23.19 10.74
CA LEU A 175 -6.33 23.65 9.46
C LEU A 175 -7.73 24.26 9.59
N PHE A 176 -8.62 23.66 10.38
CA PHE A 176 -9.97 24.18 10.59
C PHE A 176 -9.98 25.54 11.31
N ARG A 177 -9.03 25.81 12.20
CA ARG A 177 -8.89 27.14 12.84
C ARG A 177 -8.54 28.24 11.83
N GLY A 178 -7.87 27.89 10.72
CA GLY A 178 -7.39 28.83 9.72
C GLY A 178 -8.33 29.06 8.52
N MET A 179 -9.49 28.37 8.46
CA MET A 179 -10.36 28.39 7.29
C MET A 179 -11.84 28.51 7.68
N SER A 180 -12.64 29.16 6.83
CA SER A 180 -14.09 29.11 6.95
C SER A 180 -14.60 27.70 6.61
N TRP A 181 -15.48 27.16 7.45
CA TRP A 181 -16.10 25.86 7.23
C TRP A 181 -16.89 25.83 5.91
N SER A 182 -16.86 24.68 5.24
CA SER A 182 -17.55 24.44 3.97
C SER A 182 -18.63 23.37 4.17
N PRO A 183 -19.83 23.52 3.59
CA PRO A 183 -20.86 22.47 3.61
C PRO A 183 -20.42 21.15 2.95
N GLU A 184 -19.35 21.18 2.16
CA GLU A 184 -18.72 20.00 1.55
C GLU A 184 -17.99 19.11 2.57
N HIS A 185 -17.64 19.65 3.74
CA HIS A 185 -16.86 18.93 4.74
C HIS A 185 -17.76 18.05 5.60
N GLU A 186 -17.34 16.81 5.82
CA GLU A 186 -18.02 15.90 6.76
C GLU A 186 -17.77 16.31 8.22
N GLY A 187 -16.58 16.85 8.50
CA GLY A 187 -16.18 17.29 9.84
C GLY A 187 -16.27 18.80 10.05
N THR A 188 -16.54 19.19 11.29
CA THR A 188 -16.40 20.55 11.79
C THR A 188 -15.17 20.71 12.70
N LEU A 189 -14.84 21.94 13.06
CA LEU A 189 -13.82 22.20 14.09
C LEU A 189 -14.26 21.60 15.44
N GLU A 190 -15.55 21.71 15.75
CA GLU A 190 -16.16 21.16 16.96
C GLU A 190 -16.03 19.63 17.01
N ASP A 191 -16.29 18.94 15.89
CA ASP A 191 -16.09 17.50 15.78
C ASP A 191 -14.61 17.12 15.96
N ALA A 192 -13.70 17.84 15.29
CA ALA A 192 -12.26 17.59 15.39
C ALA A 192 -11.73 17.80 16.81
N LEU A 193 -12.17 18.85 17.51
CA LEU A 193 -11.83 19.12 18.91
C LEU A 193 -12.33 18.01 19.83
N ASP A 194 -13.55 17.54 19.63
CA ASP A 194 -14.15 16.49 20.45
C ASP A 194 -13.41 15.16 20.32
N HIS A 195 -13.16 14.72 19.07
CA HIS A 195 -12.41 13.50 18.81
C HIS A 195 -10.97 13.61 19.32
N LEU A 196 -10.30 14.75 19.10
CA LEU A 196 -8.92 14.97 19.54
C LEU A 196 -8.80 14.96 21.07
N ALA A 197 -9.74 15.61 21.77
CA ALA A 197 -9.78 15.63 23.22
C ALA A 197 -9.88 14.21 23.79
N PHE A 198 -10.79 13.39 23.25
CA PHE A 198 -10.92 12.00 23.68
C PHE A 198 -9.69 11.15 23.32
N SER A 199 -9.12 11.33 22.13
CA SER A 199 -7.88 10.64 21.73
C SER A 199 -6.71 10.95 22.65
N HIS A 200 -6.51 12.21 23.05
CA HIS A 200 -5.50 12.56 24.06
C HIS A 200 -5.78 11.92 25.42
N PHE A 201 -7.03 11.91 25.86
CA PHE A 201 -7.41 11.24 27.11
C PHE A 201 -7.04 9.75 27.07
N LYS A 202 -7.34 9.05 25.97
CA LYS A 202 -7.02 7.63 25.79
C LYS A 202 -5.52 7.38 25.63
N ALA A 203 -4.78 8.33 25.07
CA ALA A 203 -3.31 8.33 25.01
C ALA A 203 -2.64 8.70 26.36
N GLY A 204 -3.42 9.04 27.39
CA GLY A 204 -2.95 9.39 28.73
C GLY A 204 -2.53 10.85 28.92
N ASN A 205 -2.70 11.70 27.91
CA ASN A 205 -2.43 13.14 28.01
C ASN A 205 -3.70 13.89 28.44
N ILE A 206 -4.02 13.82 29.74
CA ILE A 206 -5.25 14.38 30.31
C ILE A 206 -5.24 15.91 30.25
N SER A 207 -4.08 16.55 30.39
CA SER A 207 -3.95 18.01 30.30
C SER A 207 -4.34 18.55 28.92
N SER A 208 -3.88 17.92 27.83
CA SER A 208 -4.32 18.28 26.49
C SER A 208 -5.82 18.03 26.28
N ALA A 209 -6.33 16.88 26.76
CA ALA A 209 -7.75 16.55 26.69
C ALA A 209 -8.65 17.61 27.37
N LEU A 210 -8.25 18.07 28.56
CA LEU A 210 -8.92 19.13 29.29
C LEU A 210 -8.88 20.46 28.53
N SER A 211 -7.70 20.88 28.05
CA SER A 211 -7.56 22.14 27.30
C SER A 211 -8.45 22.18 26.06
N LEU A 212 -8.49 21.09 25.29
CA LEU A 212 -9.32 20.98 24.08
C LEU A 212 -10.81 20.94 24.42
N SER A 213 -11.20 20.24 25.48
CA SER A 213 -12.60 20.19 25.94
C SER A 213 -13.10 21.57 26.38
N LEU A 214 -12.24 22.35 27.07
CA LEU A 214 -12.56 23.72 27.45
C LEU A 214 -12.69 24.64 26.23
N GLU A 215 -11.86 24.46 25.20
CA GLU A 215 -12.01 25.20 23.93
C GLU A 215 -13.34 24.86 23.25
N LEU A 216 -13.71 23.57 23.21
CA LEU A 216 -14.99 23.13 22.66
C LEU A 216 -16.17 23.74 23.42
N LEU A 217 -16.13 23.80 24.75
CA LEU A 217 -17.19 24.43 25.55
C LEU A 217 -17.30 25.95 25.36
N ARG A 218 -16.23 26.64 24.96
CA ARG A 218 -16.36 28.07 24.59
C ARG A 218 -17.18 28.26 23.32
N ARG A 219 -17.22 27.25 22.44
CA ARG A 219 -17.97 27.24 21.19
C ARG A 219 -19.39 26.70 21.36
N ASP A 220 -19.53 25.62 22.13
CA ASP A 220 -20.81 25.02 22.51
C ASP A 220 -20.91 24.88 24.04
N PRO A 221 -21.31 25.96 24.75
CA PRO A 221 -21.43 25.93 26.21
C PRO A 221 -22.52 24.98 26.73
N SER A 222 -23.44 24.56 25.86
CA SER A 222 -24.58 23.72 26.22
C SER A 222 -24.25 22.22 26.18
N ASN A 223 -23.04 21.86 25.75
CA ASN A 223 -22.63 20.47 25.56
C ASN A 223 -22.47 19.71 26.88
N LYS A 224 -23.55 19.05 27.32
CA LYS A 224 -23.58 18.29 28.59
C LYS A 224 -22.53 17.18 28.65
N ARG A 225 -22.23 16.52 27.53
CA ARG A 225 -21.25 15.43 27.47
C ARG A 225 -19.83 15.97 27.72
N VAL A 226 -19.48 17.08 27.10
CA VAL A 226 -18.15 17.69 27.27
C VAL A 226 -17.99 18.28 28.67
N LEU A 227 -19.04 18.88 29.26
CA LEU A 227 -19.03 19.32 30.66
C LEU A 227 -18.70 18.18 31.63
N GLN A 228 -19.31 17.01 31.45
CA GLN A 228 -19.02 15.81 32.26
C GLN A 228 -17.57 15.31 32.07
N ASN A 229 -17.06 15.36 30.84
CA ASN A 229 -15.67 15.00 30.54
C ASN A 229 -14.68 15.95 31.25
N VAL A 230 -14.94 17.27 31.23
CA VAL A 230 -14.12 18.26 31.92
C VAL A 230 -14.06 17.98 33.42
N GLU A 231 -15.21 17.81 34.08
CA GLU A 231 -15.26 17.51 35.52
C GLU A 231 -14.48 16.22 35.84
N LYS A 232 -14.57 15.20 34.98
CA LYS A 232 -13.81 13.96 35.12
C LYS A 232 -12.30 14.19 34.98
N TYR A 233 -11.86 14.96 33.98
CA TYR A 233 -10.44 15.23 33.73
C TYR A 233 -9.82 16.04 34.87
N GLU A 234 -10.52 17.06 35.37
CA GLU A 234 -10.09 17.86 36.53
C GLU A 234 -9.90 16.98 37.77
N LYS A 235 -10.86 16.11 38.09
CA LYS A 235 -10.75 15.15 39.20
C LYS A 235 -9.54 14.23 39.06
N LEU A 236 -9.27 13.74 37.85
CA LEU A 236 -8.11 12.86 37.58
C LEU A 236 -6.77 13.58 37.75
N LEU A 237 -6.67 14.84 37.31
CA LEU A 237 -5.45 15.64 37.46
C LEU A 237 -5.16 15.99 38.92
N VAL A 238 -6.20 16.29 39.71
CA VAL A 238 -6.06 16.52 41.16
C VAL A 238 -5.59 15.24 41.86
N ALA A 239 -6.18 14.08 41.51
CA ALA A 239 -5.83 12.80 42.12
C ALA A 239 -4.43 12.31 41.73
N ARG A 240 -3.91 12.68 40.56
CA ARG A 240 -2.62 12.24 40.02
C ARG A 240 -1.88 13.38 39.32
N PRO A 241 -1.18 14.25 40.07
CA PRO A 241 -0.47 15.40 39.51
C PRO A 241 0.63 15.04 38.50
N SER A 242 1.18 13.83 38.57
CA SER A 242 2.19 13.31 37.63
C SER A 242 1.66 13.11 36.19
N LEU A 243 0.35 13.13 35.97
CA LEU A 243 -0.27 13.08 34.64
C LEU A 243 -0.28 14.44 33.92
N SER A 244 0.24 15.49 34.55
CA SER A 244 0.34 16.84 33.96
C SER A 244 1.52 17.01 33.01
N SER A 245 2.58 16.21 33.12
CA SER A 245 3.64 16.17 32.11
C SER A 245 3.16 15.33 30.94
N GLY A 246 2.90 15.95 29.79
CA GLY A 246 2.36 15.28 28.61
C GLY A 246 3.06 13.94 28.34
N SER A 247 2.27 12.86 28.21
CA SER A 247 2.81 11.57 27.82
C SER A 247 3.34 11.66 26.40
N VAL A 248 4.57 11.17 26.17
CA VAL A 248 5.07 10.97 24.81
C VAL A 248 4.13 9.98 24.13
N LEU A 249 3.58 10.36 22.98
CA LEU A 249 2.71 9.51 22.20
C LEU A 249 3.48 8.24 21.80
N LYS A 250 3.07 7.08 22.31
CA LYS A 250 3.74 5.80 22.03
C LYS A 250 2.94 5.04 20.98
N ARG A 251 3.64 4.63 19.93
CA ARG A 251 3.09 3.73 18.92
C ARG A 251 2.74 2.39 19.56
N PRO A 252 1.55 1.81 19.30
CA PRO A 252 1.18 0.51 19.82
C PRO A 252 2.16 -0.58 19.38
N SER A 253 2.55 -1.47 20.30
CA SER A 253 3.32 -2.67 19.98
C SER A 253 2.48 -3.59 19.10
N SER A 254 3.04 -4.06 17.98
CA SER A 254 2.42 -5.11 17.19
C SER A 254 2.74 -6.46 17.83
N THR A 255 1.70 -7.24 18.12
CA THR A 255 1.85 -8.62 18.63
C THR A 255 2.03 -9.65 17.51
N TYR A 256 1.65 -9.28 16.28
CA TYR A 256 1.61 -10.13 15.10
C TYR A 256 2.93 -10.09 14.31
N LEU A 257 3.65 -8.96 14.31
CA LEU A 257 4.87 -8.80 13.51
C LEU A 257 6.13 -8.67 14.36
N ARG A 258 6.70 -9.82 14.77
CA ARG A 258 7.94 -9.88 15.56
C ARG A 258 9.12 -9.15 14.91
N THR A 259 9.14 -9.09 13.58
CA THR A 259 10.21 -8.48 12.78
C THR A 259 9.92 -7.05 12.33
N ARG A 260 8.87 -6.38 12.87
CA ARG A 260 8.42 -5.05 12.45
C ARG A 260 9.55 -4.03 12.31
N ASN A 261 10.38 -3.88 13.34
CA ASN A 261 11.45 -2.89 13.36
C ASN A 261 12.50 -3.15 12.26
N ALA A 262 12.84 -4.42 12.03
CA ALA A 262 13.79 -4.79 10.97
C ALA A 262 13.17 -4.53 9.60
N TYR A 263 11.93 -4.97 9.38
CA TYR A 263 11.17 -4.74 8.15
C TYR A 263 11.07 -3.25 7.79
N GLU A 264 10.61 -2.42 8.73
CA GLU A 264 10.45 -0.98 8.50
C GLU A 264 11.79 -0.29 8.21
N ARG A 265 12.85 -0.65 8.96
CA ARG A 265 14.20 -0.14 8.68
C ARG A 265 14.65 -0.48 7.26
N LEU A 266 14.43 -1.72 6.79
CA LEU A 266 14.79 -2.13 5.44
C LEU A 266 14.01 -1.34 4.39
N CYS A 267 12.70 -1.13 4.58
CA CYS A 267 11.89 -0.32 3.67
C CYS A 267 12.36 1.14 3.60
N GLN A 268 12.80 1.71 4.72
CA GLN A 268 13.33 3.08 4.78
C GLN A 268 14.67 3.26 4.03
N THR A 269 15.40 2.17 3.75
CA THR A 269 16.61 2.25 2.90
C THR A 269 16.28 2.40 1.42
N GLN A 270 15.04 2.11 1.00
CA GLN A 270 14.61 2.13 -0.40
C GLN A 270 15.52 1.31 -1.35
N GLY A 271 16.14 0.24 -0.86
CA GLY A 271 17.11 -0.53 -1.65
C GLY A 271 18.55 0.01 -1.61
N SER A 272 18.77 1.20 -1.06
CA SER A 272 20.11 1.76 -0.80
C SER A 272 20.61 1.36 0.59
N GLN A 273 20.98 0.09 0.74
CA GLN A 273 21.62 -0.39 1.96
C GLN A 273 23.07 0.10 1.99
N PRO A 274 23.61 0.55 3.16
CA PRO A 274 25.04 0.78 3.28
C PRO A 274 25.77 -0.51 2.90
N LYS A 275 26.64 -0.45 1.88
CA LYS A 275 27.56 -1.54 1.57
C LYS A 275 28.55 -1.65 2.73
N LEU A 276 28.13 -2.28 3.83
CA LEU A 276 28.95 -2.44 5.03
C LEU A 276 30.30 -3.12 4.67
N TYR A 277 30.29 -3.94 3.62
CA TYR A 277 31.45 -4.41 2.88
C TYR A 277 31.11 -4.49 1.39
N GLU A 278 31.99 -4.00 0.50
CA GLU A 278 31.97 -4.47 -0.89
C GLU A 278 32.37 -5.94 -0.86
N ASN A 279 31.38 -6.83 -0.98
CA ASN A 279 31.67 -8.24 -1.13
C ASN A 279 32.18 -8.44 -2.58
N PRO A 280 33.49 -8.71 -2.79
CA PRO A 280 34.06 -8.84 -4.13
C PRO A 280 33.48 -10.04 -4.90
N SER A 281 32.76 -10.93 -4.21
CA SER A 281 32.06 -12.06 -4.79
C SER A 281 30.69 -11.71 -5.38
N LEU A 282 30.19 -10.47 -5.18
CA LEU A 282 28.98 -9.97 -5.86
C LEU A 282 29.38 -9.28 -7.16
N PHE A 283 28.76 -9.67 -8.26
CA PHE A 283 29.11 -9.18 -9.60
C PHE A 283 27.89 -9.15 -10.52
N CYS A 284 28.04 -8.44 -11.63
CA CYS A 284 27.12 -8.49 -12.76
C CYS A 284 27.78 -9.22 -13.93
N ASP A 285 27.05 -10.09 -14.61
CA ASP A 285 27.55 -10.84 -15.76
C ASP A 285 26.47 -11.11 -16.82
N TYR A 286 26.94 -11.59 -17.97
CA TYR A 286 26.10 -12.16 -19.02
C TYR A 286 25.97 -13.66 -18.79
N PHE A 287 24.88 -14.04 -18.15
CA PHE A 287 24.62 -15.39 -17.68
C PHE A 287 23.92 -16.24 -18.74
N THR A 288 24.46 -17.44 -18.97
CA THR A 288 23.95 -18.38 -19.99
C THR A 288 23.41 -19.68 -19.40
N ASN A 289 23.78 -20.02 -18.15
CA ASN A 289 23.52 -21.31 -17.52
C ASN A 289 23.89 -22.55 -18.38
N GLY A 290 24.81 -22.40 -19.35
CA GLY A 290 25.11 -23.45 -20.32
C GLY A 290 23.95 -23.79 -21.29
N SER A 291 22.88 -23.00 -21.28
CA SER A 291 21.73 -23.18 -22.18
C SER A 291 22.09 -22.75 -23.61
N PRO A 292 21.90 -23.60 -24.63
CA PRO A 292 22.19 -23.24 -26.02
C PRO A 292 21.44 -21.98 -26.48
N GLY A 293 20.22 -21.77 -26.00
CA GLY A 293 19.44 -20.57 -26.31
C GLY A 293 20.05 -19.29 -25.74
N LEU A 294 20.58 -19.35 -24.50
CA LEU A 294 21.19 -18.20 -23.84
C LEU A 294 22.63 -17.95 -24.28
N LEU A 295 23.28 -18.87 -24.99
CA LEU A 295 24.56 -18.57 -25.65
C LEU A 295 24.41 -17.50 -26.75
N LEU A 296 23.26 -17.47 -27.43
CA LEU A 296 22.95 -16.48 -28.46
C LEU A 296 22.42 -15.16 -27.87
N GLN A 297 21.71 -15.26 -26.75
CA GLN A 297 21.15 -14.11 -26.03
C GLN A 297 21.35 -14.28 -24.52
N PRO A 298 22.53 -13.97 -23.98
CA PRO A 298 22.81 -14.08 -22.55
C PRO A 298 21.93 -13.15 -21.73
N MET A 299 21.51 -13.61 -20.54
CA MET A 299 20.75 -12.76 -19.61
C MET A 299 21.67 -11.90 -18.78
N LYS A 300 21.30 -10.63 -18.61
CA LYS A 300 22.00 -9.71 -17.70
C LYS A 300 21.65 -10.10 -16.27
N ARG A 301 22.61 -10.66 -15.54
CA ARG A 301 22.43 -11.10 -14.15
C ARG A 301 23.22 -10.19 -13.22
N GLU A 302 22.61 -9.82 -12.11
CA GLU A 302 23.23 -9.17 -10.96
C GLU A 302 23.06 -10.09 -9.75
N LEU A 303 24.19 -10.48 -9.15
CA LEU A 303 24.18 -11.27 -7.93
C LEU A 303 24.01 -10.35 -6.72
N VAL A 304 22.82 -10.38 -6.13
CA VAL A 304 22.42 -9.47 -5.04
C VAL A 304 22.84 -10.01 -3.69
N SER A 305 22.70 -11.32 -3.48
CA SER A 305 23.15 -12.00 -2.27
C SER A 305 23.60 -13.42 -2.56
N LEU A 306 24.61 -13.89 -1.82
CA LEU A 306 25.03 -15.29 -1.79
C LEU A 306 24.24 -16.11 -0.77
N GLN A 307 23.84 -15.48 0.34
CA GLN A 307 23.11 -16.11 1.44
C GLN A 307 22.01 -15.17 1.97
N PRO A 308 20.73 -15.49 1.72
CA PRO A 308 20.28 -16.51 0.79
C PRO A 308 20.70 -16.14 -0.64
N TYR A 309 20.81 -17.12 -1.52
CA TYR A 309 21.12 -16.84 -2.92
C TYR A 309 19.97 -16.05 -3.55
N VAL A 310 20.26 -14.80 -3.93
CA VAL A 310 19.30 -13.90 -4.58
C VAL A 310 19.96 -13.24 -5.77
N VAL A 311 19.31 -13.33 -6.92
CA VAL A 311 19.78 -12.72 -8.17
C VAL A 311 18.69 -11.90 -8.83
N LEU A 312 19.10 -10.79 -9.43
CA LEU A 312 18.27 -9.93 -10.25
C LEU A 312 18.65 -10.13 -11.73
N PHE A 313 17.69 -10.53 -12.55
CA PHE A 313 17.82 -10.62 -13.99
C PHE A 313 17.23 -9.37 -14.64
N HIS A 314 18.08 -8.53 -15.20
CA HIS A 314 17.69 -7.28 -15.85
C HIS A 314 17.10 -7.54 -17.22
N ASP A 315 16.14 -6.71 -17.62
CA ASP A 315 15.45 -6.78 -18.92
C ASP A 315 14.83 -8.17 -19.20
N PHE A 316 14.35 -8.85 -18.16
CA PHE A 316 13.83 -10.22 -18.25
C PHE A 316 12.57 -10.33 -19.12
N VAL A 317 11.69 -9.32 -19.06
CA VAL A 317 10.54 -9.17 -19.98
C VAL A 317 10.67 -7.87 -20.77
N THR A 318 10.05 -7.81 -21.94
CA THR A 318 9.89 -6.51 -22.63
C THR A 318 8.71 -5.72 -22.04
N ALA A 319 8.70 -4.41 -22.24
CA ALA A 319 7.56 -3.56 -21.83
C ALA A 319 6.22 -4.05 -22.42
N ALA A 320 6.24 -4.55 -23.67
CA ALA A 320 5.05 -5.11 -24.33
C ALA A 320 4.62 -6.44 -23.68
N GLU A 321 5.56 -7.31 -23.31
CA GLU A 321 5.25 -8.54 -22.56
C GLU A 321 4.66 -8.20 -21.18
N ALA A 322 5.26 -7.25 -20.46
CA ALA A 322 4.77 -6.82 -19.15
C ALA A 322 3.35 -6.25 -19.24
N GLN A 323 3.06 -5.42 -20.25
CA GLN A 323 1.73 -4.88 -20.52
C GLN A 323 0.72 -5.99 -20.83
N ASN A 324 1.05 -6.93 -21.72
CA ASN A 324 0.17 -8.06 -22.03
C ASN A 324 -0.18 -8.89 -20.77
N ILE A 325 0.79 -9.14 -19.90
CA ILE A 325 0.57 -9.86 -18.63
C ILE A 325 -0.40 -9.09 -17.73
N ARG A 326 -0.23 -7.77 -17.60
CA ARG A 326 -1.16 -6.93 -16.82
C ARG A 326 -2.57 -6.95 -17.41
N ASP A 327 -2.70 -6.84 -18.73
CA ASP A 327 -3.99 -6.81 -19.41
C ASP A 327 -4.76 -8.13 -19.25
N CYS A 328 -4.07 -9.27 -19.34
CA CYS A 328 -4.67 -10.57 -19.06
C CYS A 328 -5.10 -10.71 -17.58
N ALA A 329 -4.37 -10.09 -16.65
CA ALA A 329 -4.67 -10.16 -15.22
C ALA A 329 -5.84 -9.26 -14.80
N LEU A 330 -6.01 -8.10 -15.44
CA LEU A 330 -6.99 -7.07 -15.07
C LEU A 330 -8.41 -7.60 -14.83
N PRO A 331 -9.00 -8.46 -15.69
CA PRO A 331 -10.35 -9.00 -15.48
C PRO A 331 -10.45 -9.94 -14.26
N GLY A 332 -9.35 -10.60 -13.91
CA GLY A 332 -9.28 -11.60 -12.85
C GLY A 332 -8.86 -11.05 -11.48
N LEU A 333 -8.45 -9.78 -11.39
CA LEU A 333 -7.95 -9.19 -10.14
C LEU A 333 -9.04 -9.13 -9.06
N ARG A 334 -8.80 -9.86 -7.98
CA ARG A 334 -9.64 -9.86 -6.76
C ARG A 334 -8.78 -9.56 -5.55
N ARG A 335 -9.36 -9.00 -4.47
CA ARG A 335 -8.65 -8.78 -3.19
C ARG A 335 -8.04 -10.11 -2.76
N SER A 336 -6.73 -10.12 -2.50
CA SER A 336 -6.02 -11.35 -2.13
C SER A 336 -6.47 -11.79 -0.73
N VAL A 337 -6.83 -13.06 -0.59
CA VAL A 337 -7.10 -13.72 0.70
C VAL A 337 -5.92 -14.66 0.98
N VAL A 338 -5.27 -14.57 2.13
CA VAL A 338 -4.34 -15.62 2.57
C VAL A 338 -5.16 -16.72 3.22
N ALA A 339 -4.90 -17.94 2.76
CA ALA A 339 -5.40 -19.14 3.40
C ALA A 339 -4.64 -19.37 4.72
N SER A 340 -5.07 -18.70 5.79
CA SER A 340 -4.82 -19.17 7.15
C SER A 340 -6.05 -19.95 7.61
N GLY A 341 -5.85 -20.99 8.42
CA GLY A 341 -6.80 -22.07 8.64
C GLY A 341 -8.24 -21.68 8.98
N VAL A 342 -9.17 -22.54 8.51
CA VAL A 342 -10.60 -22.71 8.83
C VAL A 342 -11.55 -21.52 8.60
N ASN A 343 -11.11 -20.26 8.67
CA ASN A 343 -11.96 -19.11 8.35
C ASN A 343 -11.26 -18.21 7.31
N GLN A 344 -11.82 -18.16 6.10
CA GLN A 344 -11.47 -17.17 5.07
C GLN A 344 -12.01 -15.79 5.48
N THR A 345 -11.40 -15.16 6.48
CA THR A 345 -11.66 -13.75 6.78
C THR A 345 -10.76 -12.88 5.90
N THR A 346 -11.32 -11.80 5.36
CA THR A 346 -10.56 -10.72 4.72
C THR A 346 -9.79 -9.97 5.80
N VAL A 347 -8.64 -10.47 6.18
CA VAL A 347 -7.83 -9.85 7.23
C VAL A 347 -6.95 -8.75 6.62
N ASP A 348 -6.67 -7.70 7.41
CA ASP A 348 -5.95 -6.50 6.99
C ASP A 348 -4.44 -6.70 6.69
N TYR A 349 -3.91 -7.93 6.82
CA TYR A 349 -2.48 -8.25 6.64
C TYR A 349 -1.98 -8.17 5.17
N ARG A 350 -2.88 -8.17 4.17
CA ARG A 350 -2.50 -8.08 2.74
C ARG A 350 -3.44 -7.16 1.99
N ILE A 351 -2.94 -5.98 1.63
CA ILE A 351 -3.65 -5.04 0.76
C ILE A 351 -3.06 -5.19 -0.64
N SER A 352 -3.47 -6.23 -1.36
CA SER A 352 -3.17 -6.40 -2.78
C SER A 352 -4.35 -7.03 -3.50
N LYS A 353 -4.40 -6.86 -4.82
CA LYS A 353 -5.28 -7.64 -5.70
C LYS A 353 -4.44 -8.65 -6.46
N SER A 354 -4.93 -9.87 -6.61
CA SER A 354 -4.23 -10.92 -7.34
C SER A 354 -5.14 -11.61 -8.36
N ALA A 355 -4.53 -12.06 -9.44
CA ALA A 355 -5.11 -12.91 -10.47
C ALA A 355 -4.15 -14.05 -10.80
N TRP A 356 -4.68 -15.18 -11.26
CA TRP A 356 -3.88 -16.33 -11.69
C TRP A 356 -4.05 -16.52 -13.19
N LEU A 357 -2.95 -16.52 -13.92
CA LEU A 357 -2.93 -16.68 -15.36
C LEU A 357 -2.49 -18.10 -15.72
N LYS A 358 -3.36 -18.80 -16.44
CA LYS A 358 -3.03 -20.08 -17.09
C LYS A 358 -2.25 -19.82 -18.37
N ASP A 359 -1.52 -20.82 -18.82
CA ASP A 359 -0.72 -20.78 -20.04
C ASP A 359 -1.59 -20.48 -21.28
N SER A 360 -2.84 -20.94 -21.27
CA SER A 360 -3.82 -20.68 -22.31
C SER A 360 -4.34 -19.23 -22.35
N ALA A 361 -3.97 -18.38 -21.39
CA ALA A 361 -4.45 -17.00 -21.32
C ALA A 361 -3.81 -16.12 -22.42
N HIS A 362 -2.52 -16.29 -22.71
CA HIS A 362 -1.82 -15.54 -23.74
C HIS A 362 -0.48 -16.20 -24.11
N PRO A 363 -0.03 -16.17 -25.38
CA PRO A 363 1.27 -16.73 -25.78
C PRO A 363 2.48 -16.17 -25.01
N THR A 364 2.38 -14.94 -24.49
CA THR A 364 3.41 -14.33 -23.63
C THR A 364 3.67 -15.16 -22.36
N ILE A 365 2.64 -15.76 -21.77
CA ILE A 365 2.79 -16.56 -20.54
C ILE A 365 3.66 -17.78 -20.80
N ILE A 366 3.43 -18.46 -21.93
CA ILE A 366 4.23 -19.61 -22.37
C ILE A 366 5.69 -19.20 -22.62
N LYS A 367 5.90 -18.04 -23.28
CA LYS A 367 7.26 -17.52 -23.54
C LYS A 367 8.02 -17.21 -22.25
N VAL A 368 7.34 -16.64 -21.26
CA VAL A 368 7.92 -16.37 -19.94
C VAL A 368 8.33 -17.68 -19.27
N ASP A 369 7.45 -18.68 -19.23
CA ASP A 369 7.78 -19.99 -18.64
C ASP A 369 8.96 -20.67 -19.33
N GLN A 370 9.01 -20.65 -20.67
CA GLN A 370 10.15 -21.15 -21.43
C GLN A 370 11.44 -20.42 -21.07
N ARG A 371 11.39 -19.10 -20.91
CA ARG A 371 12.53 -18.27 -20.51
C ARG A 371 13.00 -18.61 -19.09
N ILE A 372 12.08 -18.82 -18.14
CA ILE A 372 12.42 -19.26 -16.78
C ILE A 372 13.10 -20.64 -16.83
N THR A 373 12.57 -21.59 -17.60
CA THR A 373 13.18 -22.92 -17.78
C THR A 373 14.60 -22.82 -18.34
N LEU A 374 14.81 -22.05 -19.42
CA LEU A 374 16.14 -21.88 -20.03
C LEU A 374 17.14 -21.25 -19.04
N LEU A 375 16.68 -20.32 -18.21
CA LEU A 375 17.51 -19.58 -17.28
C LEU A 375 17.87 -20.38 -16.03
N THR A 376 16.92 -21.13 -15.48
CA THR A 376 17.06 -21.83 -14.20
C THR A 376 17.43 -23.31 -14.36
N GLY A 377 17.14 -23.90 -15.52
CA GLY A 377 17.20 -25.36 -15.75
C GLY A 377 16.03 -26.13 -15.11
N LEU A 378 15.13 -25.45 -14.40
CA LEU A 378 14.01 -26.08 -13.70
C LEU A 378 12.82 -26.32 -14.63
N ASN A 379 12.04 -27.36 -14.33
CA ASN A 379 10.77 -27.59 -14.98
C ASN A 379 9.67 -26.72 -14.32
N VAL A 380 9.19 -25.70 -15.03
CA VAL A 380 8.14 -24.79 -14.51
C VAL A 380 6.74 -25.08 -15.05
N GLN A 381 6.56 -26.20 -15.76
CA GLN A 381 5.27 -26.65 -16.27
C GLN A 381 4.48 -27.36 -15.17
N LEU A 382 3.15 -27.36 -15.25
CA LEU A 382 2.31 -28.11 -14.32
C LEU A 382 2.64 -29.62 -14.35
N PRO A 383 2.63 -30.32 -13.19
CA PRO A 383 2.33 -29.82 -11.84
C PRO A 383 3.54 -29.23 -11.08
N TYR A 384 4.71 -29.15 -11.72
CA TYR A 384 5.98 -28.78 -11.10
C TYR A 384 6.16 -27.27 -10.92
N GLY A 385 5.50 -26.45 -11.73
CA GLY A 385 5.38 -25.01 -11.51
C GLY A 385 3.92 -24.59 -11.39
N GLU A 386 3.65 -23.59 -10.56
CA GLU A 386 2.32 -23.03 -10.42
C GLU A 386 1.94 -22.14 -11.62
N HIS A 387 0.65 -21.83 -11.76
CA HIS A 387 0.21 -20.77 -12.66
C HIS A 387 0.83 -19.43 -12.29
N LEU A 388 1.00 -18.54 -13.28
CA LEU A 388 1.60 -17.23 -13.04
C LEU A 388 0.64 -16.38 -12.18
N GLN A 389 1.04 -16.04 -10.96
CA GLN A 389 0.25 -15.16 -10.09
C GLN A 389 0.63 -13.71 -10.35
N VAL A 390 -0.29 -12.91 -10.87
CA VAL A 390 -0.12 -11.47 -11.04
C VAL A 390 -0.71 -10.74 -9.85
N VAL A 391 0.05 -9.82 -9.25
CA VAL A 391 -0.33 -9.06 -8.05
C VAL A 391 -0.17 -7.56 -8.31
N ASN A 392 -1.17 -6.79 -7.91
CA ASN A 392 -1.15 -5.32 -7.88
C ASN A 392 -1.27 -4.83 -6.44
N TYR A 393 -0.34 -3.97 -6.00
CA TYR A 393 -0.27 -3.51 -4.62
C TYR A 393 -1.04 -2.22 -4.34
N GLY A 394 -1.46 -1.42 -5.33
CA GLY A 394 -2.29 -0.23 -5.07
C GLY A 394 -1.73 0.73 -3.99
N ILE A 395 -2.61 1.56 -3.41
CA ILE A 395 -2.23 2.62 -2.44
C ILE A 395 -1.82 2.00 -1.11
N GLY A 396 -0.56 2.24 -0.70
CA GLY A 396 -0.03 1.75 0.59
C GLY A 396 -0.07 0.24 0.73
N GLY A 397 -0.34 -0.50 -0.34
CA GLY A 397 -0.41 -1.94 -0.28
C GLY A 397 0.97 -2.54 -0.26
N HIS A 398 1.03 -3.67 0.43
CA HIS A 398 2.26 -4.32 0.84
C HIS A 398 1.95 -5.80 1.03
N TYR A 399 3.00 -6.58 1.21
CA TYR A 399 2.88 -7.96 1.65
C TYR A 399 3.67 -8.09 2.93
N GLU A 400 3.01 -8.46 4.02
CA GLU A 400 3.68 -8.71 5.29
C GLU A 400 4.79 -9.78 5.18
N PRO A 401 5.77 -9.76 6.08
CA PRO A 401 6.79 -10.79 6.21
C PRO A 401 6.24 -12.22 6.14
N HIS A 402 6.68 -12.99 5.15
CA HIS A 402 6.24 -14.36 4.92
C HIS A 402 7.33 -15.22 4.28
N PHE A 403 7.08 -16.53 4.31
CA PHE A 403 7.81 -17.52 3.54
C PHE A 403 6.95 -17.97 2.36
N ASP A 404 7.60 -18.21 1.23
CA ASP A 404 6.93 -18.84 0.09
C ASP A 404 6.85 -20.36 0.24
N HIS A 405 7.80 -20.98 0.95
CA HIS A 405 7.70 -22.38 1.33
C HIS A 405 6.77 -22.57 2.54
N ALA A 406 6.20 -23.77 2.65
CA ALA A 406 5.44 -24.16 3.81
C ALA A 406 6.34 -24.37 5.03
N THR A 407 5.97 -23.78 6.16
CA THR A 407 6.70 -23.85 7.44
C THR A 407 6.08 -24.83 8.45
N SER A 408 4.94 -25.42 8.12
CA SER A 408 4.25 -26.40 8.95
C SER A 408 3.65 -27.50 8.09
N THR A 409 3.75 -28.75 8.55
CA THR A 409 3.16 -29.95 7.93
C THR A 409 1.64 -29.87 7.79
N SER A 410 0.99 -28.99 8.56
CA SER A 410 -0.44 -28.72 8.43
C SER A 410 -0.80 -27.82 7.24
N SER A 411 0.18 -27.21 6.58
CA SER A 411 -0.04 -26.34 5.42
C SER A 411 -0.65 -27.12 4.25
N PRO A 412 -1.63 -26.55 3.52
CA PRO A 412 -2.16 -27.17 2.31
C PRO A 412 -1.10 -27.51 1.26
N LEU A 413 0.03 -26.78 1.24
CA LEU A 413 1.14 -27.06 0.32
C LEU A 413 1.77 -28.43 0.55
N TYR A 414 1.84 -28.94 1.79
CA TYR A 414 2.32 -30.30 2.07
C TYR A 414 1.36 -31.39 1.58
N ARG A 415 0.10 -31.03 1.29
CA ARG A 415 -0.90 -31.96 0.74
C ARG A 415 -0.85 -32.03 -0.79
N LEU A 416 -0.09 -31.15 -1.44
CA LEU A 416 0.09 -31.18 -2.88
C LEU A 416 1.04 -32.33 -3.24
N SER A 417 0.69 -33.08 -4.28
CA SER A 417 1.52 -34.14 -4.84
C SER A 417 2.77 -33.62 -5.57
N SER A 418 3.01 -32.31 -5.58
CA SER A 418 4.19 -31.65 -6.15
C SER A 418 5.26 -31.28 -5.10
N GLY A 419 4.95 -31.42 -3.80
CA GLY A 419 5.88 -31.05 -2.73
C GLY A 419 5.92 -29.55 -2.46
N ASN A 420 6.89 -29.11 -1.66
CA ASN A 420 7.01 -27.72 -1.22
C ASN A 420 7.56 -26.80 -2.33
N ARG A 421 7.35 -25.49 -2.20
CA ARG A 421 7.87 -24.50 -3.15
C ARG A 421 9.37 -24.34 -2.95
N MET A 422 10.18 -24.84 -3.87
CA MET A 422 11.64 -24.82 -3.79
C MET A 422 12.28 -23.51 -4.22
N ALA A 423 11.61 -22.75 -5.09
CA ALA A 423 12.12 -21.52 -5.67
C ALA A 423 10.99 -20.54 -5.97
N THR A 424 11.34 -19.25 -5.97
CA THR A 424 10.45 -18.18 -6.43
C THR A 424 11.13 -17.40 -7.53
N PHE A 425 10.37 -17.14 -8.59
CA PHE A 425 10.74 -16.23 -9.67
C PHE A 425 9.72 -15.10 -9.72
N MET A 426 10.10 -13.91 -9.29
CA MET A 426 9.22 -12.74 -9.20
C MET A 426 9.61 -11.69 -10.23
N ILE A 427 8.71 -11.36 -11.14
CA ILE A 427 8.93 -10.41 -12.24
C ILE A 427 8.30 -9.07 -11.87
N TYR A 428 9.05 -7.97 -11.91
CA TYR A 428 8.52 -6.62 -11.80
C TYR A 428 7.92 -6.20 -13.15
N LEU A 429 6.61 -6.00 -13.18
CA LEU A 429 5.90 -5.65 -14.41
C LEU A 429 5.82 -4.14 -14.61
N SER A 430 5.95 -3.33 -13.56
CA SER A 430 5.86 -1.87 -13.65
C SER A 430 6.96 -1.21 -12.81
N SER A 431 7.23 0.05 -13.13
CA SER A 431 8.07 0.92 -12.31
C SER A 431 7.35 1.41 -11.06
N VAL A 432 8.15 1.73 -10.04
CA VAL A 432 7.73 2.35 -8.79
C VAL A 432 8.67 3.51 -8.53
N GLU A 433 8.12 4.72 -8.39
CA GLU A 433 8.92 5.93 -8.22
C GLU A 433 9.54 6.02 -6.82
N ALA A 434 8.80 5.60 -5.79
CA ALA A 434 9.30 5.55 -4.42
C ALA A 434 8.68 4.40 -3.61
N GLY A 435 9.51 3.77 -2.77
CA GLY A 435 9.11 2.64 -1.94
C GLY A 435 8.98 1.33 -2.73
N GLY A 436 8.16 0.40 -2.25
CA GLY A 436 7.84 -0.82 -2.99
C GLY A 436 8.95 -1.89 -3.06
N SER A 437 10.12 -1.70 -2.45
CA SER A 437 11.22 -2.68 -2.43
C SER A 437 10.80 -4.05 -1.90
N THR A 438 11.54 -5.11 -2.25
CA THR A 438 11.40 -6.43 -1.64
C THR A 438 12.43 -6.60 -0.54
N ALA A 439 11.99 -6.67 0.72
CA ALA A 439 12.87 -6.78 1.88
C ALA A 439 13.08 -8.24 2.29
N PHE A 440 14.33 -8.69 2.41
CA PHE A 440 14.71 -9.97 3.01
C PHE A 440 15.17 -9.71 4.43
N ILE A 441 14.37 -10.14 5.40
CA ILE A 441 14.34 -9.54 6.73
C ILE A 441 15.46 -10.09 7.61
N TYR A 442 15.61 -11.42 7.66
CA TYR A 442 16.70 -12.06 8.39
C TYR A 442 18.03 -11.88 7.68
N ALA A 443 18.03 -11.89 6.34
CA ALA A 443 19.22 -11.56 5.54
C ALA A 443 19.61 -10.07 5.58
N ASN A 444 18.76 -9.21 6.14
CA ASN A 444 19.02 -7.80 6.37
C ASN A 444 19.38 -6.98 5.11
N PHE A 445 18.69 -7.22 3.99
CA PHE A 445 18.79 -6.38 2.80
C PHE A 445 17.45 -6.20 2.11
N SER A 446 17.39 -5.30 1.13
CA SER A 446 16.20 -5.09 0.31
C SER A 446 16.58 -4.81 -1.13
N VAL A 447 15.80 -5.31 -2.06
CA VAL A 447 15.99 -5.12 -3.51
C VAL A 447 14.99 -4.08 -4.01
N PRO A 448 15.45 -3.00 -4.69
CA PRO A 448 14.55 -2.02 -5.28
C PRO A 448 13.70 -2.63 -6.40
N VAL A 449 12.60 -1.97 -6.73
CA VAL A 449 11.80 -2.35 -7.90
C VAL A 449 12.53 -1.88 -9.15
N VAL A 450 12.96 -2.84 -9.98
CA VAL A 450 13.55 -2.56 -11.29
C VAL A 450 12.58 -3.06 -12.34
N GLU A 451 11.93 -2.13 -13.04
CA GLU A 451 10.92 -2.46 -14.04
C GLU A 451 11.46 -3.46 -15.07
N ASN A 452 10.59 -4.38 -15.51
CA ASN A 452 10.89 -5.42 -16.48
C ASN A 452 11.95 -6.46 -16.05
N SER A 453 12.51 -6.34 -14.85
CA SER A 453 13.48 -7.27 -14.29
C SER A 453 12.82 -8.35 -13.46
N ALA A 454 13.54 -9.44 -13.19
CA ALA A 454 13.04 -10.53 -12.37
C ALA A 454 14.00 -10.91 -11.24
N LEU A 455 13.45 -11.07 -10.05
CA LEU A 455 14.15 -11.53 -8.87
C LEU A 455 13.97 -13.05 -8.71
N PHE A 456 15.07 -13.76 -8.45
CA PHE A 456 15.06 -15.19 -8.21
C PHE A 456 15.77 -15.53 -6.91
N TRP A 457 15.18 -16.44 -6.13
CA TRP A 457 15.80 -17.02 -4.94
C TRP A 457 15.31 -18.44 -4.67
N TRP A 458 16.11 -19.17 -3.89
CA TRP A 458 15.78 -20.53 -3.44
C TRP A 458 15.09 -20.49 -2.08
N ASN A 459 13.85 -20.98 -2.00
CA ASN A 459 13.08 -21.06 -0.76
C ASN A 459 13.51 -22.23 0.13
N LEU A 460 14.08 -23.27 -0.47
CA LEU A 460 14.58 -24.45 0.24
C LEU A 460 16.09 -24.59 0.05
N HIS A 461 16.74 -25.11 1.08
CA HIS A 461 18.09 -25.69 1.02
C HIS A 461 18.11 -26.91 0.08
N ARG A 462 19.29 -27.37 -0.35
CA ARG A 462 19.44 -28.57 -1.18
C ARG A 462 19.05 -29.85 -0.45
N ASN A 463 19.06 -29.83 0.88
CA ASN A 463 18.51 -30.90 1.73
C ASN A 463 16.96 -30.90 1.81
N GLY A 464 16.28 -29.93 1.19
CA GLY A 464 14.82 -29.79 1.18
C GLY A 464 14.22 -29.01 2.36
N GLN A 465 15.02 -28.60 3.33
CA GLN A 465 14.56 -27.78 4.46
C GLN A 465 14.27 -26.34 4.03
N GLY A 466 13.29 -25.71 4.68
CA GLY A 466 12.95 -24.31 4.47
C GLY A 466 14.09 -23.37 4.82
N ASN A 467 14.48 -22.48 3.90
CA ASN A 467 15.51 -21.49 4.16
C ASN A 467 14.94 -20.31 4.94
N GLY A 468 15.30 -20.23 6.23
CA GLY A 468 14.86 -19.17 7.14
C GLY A 468 15.22 -17.75 6.66
N ASP A 469 16.36 -17.57 5.98
CA ASP A 469 16.81 -16.25 5.53
C ASP A 469 15.98 -15.69 4.37
N THR A 470 15.10 -16.51 3.79
CA THR A 470 14.15 -16.10 2.75
C THR A 470 12.87 -15.47 3.29
N LEU A 471 12.76 -15.23 4.61
CA LEU A 471 11.66 -14.46 5.16
C LEU A 471 11.65 -13.07 4.50
N HIS A 472 10.65 -12.82 3.66
CA HIS A 472 10.62 -11.63 2.83
C HIS A 472 9.26 -10.94 2.85
N ALA A 473 9.27 -9.68 2.45
CA ALA A 473 8.11 -8.80 2.43
C ALA A 473 8.19 -7.83 1.26
N GLY A 474 7.02 -7.42 0.74
CA GLY A 474 6.94 -6.29 -0.17
C GLY A 474 6.72 -5.02 0.64
N CYS A 475 7.68 -4.10 0.65
CA CYS A 475 7.52 -2.78 1.26
C CYS A 475 6.34 -2.04 0.65
N PRO A 476 5.62 -1.18 1.41
CA PRO A 476 4.50 -0.43 0.88
C PRO A 476 4.94 0.49 -0.26
N VAL A 477 4.14 0.58 -1.31
CA VAL A 477 4.40 1.55 -2.39
C VAL A 477 4.14 2.96 -1.87
N LEU A 478 5.17 3.81 -1.90
CA LEU A 478 5.05 5.21 -1.48
C LEU A 478 4.50 6.06 -2.62
N ILE A 479 5.08 5.91 -3.83
CA ILE A 479 4.64 6.56 -5.07
C ILE A 479 4.82 5.59 -6.23
N GLY A 480 3.79 5.42 -7.05
CA GLY A 480 3.80 4.51 -8.20
C GLY A 480 2.66 3.50 -8.13
N ASP A 481 2.68 2.56 -9.06
CA ASP A 481 1.77 1.42 -9.06
C ASP A 481 2.58 0.14 -9.25
N LYS A 482 2.75 -0.66 -8.19
CA LYS A 482 3.58 -1.87 -8.23
C LYS A 482 2.77 -3.06 -8.74
N TRP A 483 3.19 -3.60 -9.86
CA TRP A 483 2.74 -4.86 -10.41
C TRP A 483 3.87 -5.87 -10.40
N VAL A 484 3.58 -7.08 -9.92
CA VAL A 484 4.52 -8.20 -9.98
C VAL A 484 3.83 -9.45 -10.51
N ALA A 485 4.61 -10.34 -11.10
CA ALA A 485 4.18 -11.71 -11.42
C ALA A 485 5.07 -12.72 -10.71
N ASN A 486 4.48 -13.61 -9.93
CA ASN A 486 5.18 -14.70 -9.24
C ASN A 486 4.99 -16.01 -10.01
N LYS A 487 6.10 -16.71 -10.24
CA LYS A 487 6.13 -18.12 -10.64
C LYS A 487 6.81 -18.91 -9.53
N TRP A 488 6.05 -19.79 -8.88
CA TRP A 488 6.57 -20.71 -7.88
C TRP A 488 6.88 -22.06 -8.52
N VAL A 489 8.03 -22.62 -8.15
CA VAL A 489 8.49 -23.94 -8.63
C VAL A 489 8.56 -24.88 -7.45
N HIS A 490 7.97 -26.07 -7.60
CA HIS A 490 7.91 -27.11 -6.60
C HIS A 490 9.10 -28.06 -6.66
N GLU A 491 9.33 -28.76 -5.55
CA GLU A 491 10.53 -29.58 -5.39
C GLU A 491 10.52 -30.90 -6.18
N TYR A 492 9.35 -31.53 -6.33
CA TYR A 492 9.25 -32.78 -7.10
C TYR A 492 9.35 -32.51 -8.60
N GLY A 493 9.90 -33.46 -9.35
CA GLY A 493 10.18 -33.33 -10.78
C GLY A 493 11.44 -32.55 -11.12
N GLN A 494 12.23 -32.17 -10.11
CA GLN A 494 13.50 -31.45 -10.24
C GLN A 494 14.71 -32.30 -9.82
N GLU A 495 14.54 -33.58 -9.52
CA GLU A 495 15.54 -34.44 -8.86
C GLU A 495 16.87 -34.48 -9.63
N PHE A 496 16.79 -34.43 -10.96
CA PHE A 496 17.97 -34.43 -11.83
C PHE A 496 18.47 -33.03 -12.20
N GLN A 497 17.64 -32.00 -12.04
CA GLN A 497 17.96 -30.61 -12.35
C GLN A 497 18.59 -29.88 -11.16
N ARG A 498 18.12 -30.18 -9.95
CA ARG A 498 18.63 -29.63 -8.69
C ARG A 498 18.96 -30.77 -7.73
N ARG A 499 20.13 -31.38 -7.94
CA ARG A 499 20.61 -32.49 -7.12
C ARG A 499 20.84 -32.04 -5.67
N CYS A 500 20.49 -32.92 -4.73
CA CYS A 500 20.80 -32.76 -3.32
C CYS A 500 22.32 -32.59 -3.12
N SER A 501 22.70 -31.81 -2.12
CA SER A 501 24.10 -31.75 -1.69
C SER A 501 24.43 -32.96 -0.82
N PRO A 502 25.66 -33.49 -0.88
CA PRO A 502 26.15 -34.38 0.17
C PRO A 502 26.35 -33.66 1.51
N ASP A 503 26.42 -32.31 1.51
CA ASP A 503 26.44 -31.50 2.72
C ASP A 503 25.01 -31.42 3.31
N PRO A 504 24.78 -31.89 4.55
CA PRO A 504 23.46 -31.84 5.17
C PRO A 504 22.99 -30.42 5.50
N GLU A 505 23.86 -29.41 5.48
CA GLU A 505 23.52 -28.01 5.79
C GLU A 505 23.27 -27.14 4.54
N GLU A 506 23.51 -27.66 3.34
CA GLU A 506 23.30 -26.95 2.05
C GLU A 506 21.89 -27.05 1.48
#